data_AF-A0A7C4UBS8-F1
#
_entry.id   AF-A0A7C4UBS8-F1
#
_cell.length_a   1.000
_cell.length_b   1.000
_cell.length_c   1.000
_cell.angle_alpha   90.00
_cell.angle_beta   90.00
_cell.angle_gamma   90.00
#
_symmetry.space_group_name_H-M   'P 1'
#
loop_
_entity.id
_entity.type
_entity.pdbx_description
1 polymer ?
#
loop_
_entity_poly.entity_id
_entity_poly.type
_entity_poly.pdbx_seq_one_letter_code
_entity_poly.pdbx_strand_id
1 'polypeptide(L)'
;MDCRDFDGQVVRLQTIRDQADQFVRVRLTRIENLDLNLFEFDYDLTMMIFFMDADENVYSRYGGRDSKDADNRQSLAGLKYTMRSVLEMHGRDQKEFAPKSYDRAMSVRDLAGSTRSRGCMHCHHVREAINSNLRRTDQWTRDRFWRYPLPENIGITLDVDRG
;
A
#
# COMPACT_ATOMS: atom_id res chain seq x y z
N MET A 1 2.60 4.13 -18.89
CA MET A 1 4.03 3.97 -18.51
C MET A 1 4.23 2.49 -18.15
N ASP A 2 5.38 1.84 -18.36
CA ASP A 2 5.53 0.44 -17.87
C ASP A 2 5.73 0.51 -16.35
N CYS A 3 5.13 -0.40 -15.59
CA CYS A 3 5.19 -0.44 -14.11
C CYS A 3 6.64 -0.47 -13.58
N ARG A 4 7.59 -0.90 -14.43
CA ARG A 4 9.03 -0.93 -14.17
C ARG A 4 9.68 0.45 -14.12
N ASP A 5 9.06 1.46 -14.72
CA ASP A 5 9.64 2.78 -14.85
C ASP A 5 9.67 3.50 -13.50
N PHE A 6 8.53 3.59 -12.79
CA PHE A 6 8.48 4.29 -11.50
C PHE A 6 9.20 3.53 -10.38
N ASP A 7 8.98 2.22 -10.20
CA ASP A 7 9.76 1.40 -9.24
C ASP A 7 11.27 1.54 -9.50
N GLY A 8 11.68 1.50 -10.78
CA GLY A 8 13.06 1.71 -11.16
C GLY A 8 13.61 3.09 -10.79
N GLN A 9 12.80 4.15 -10.89
CA GLN A 9 13.18 5.49 -10.45
C GLN A 9 13.36 5.56 -8.92
N VAL A 10 12.45 4.95 -8.16
CA VAL A 10 12.51 4.89 -6.69
C VAL A 10 13.75 4.12 -6.24
N VAL A 11 14.01 2.93 -6.80
CA VAL A 11 15.20 2.11 -6.48
C VAL A 11 16.50 2.85 -6.79
N ARG A 12 16.55 3.62 -7.88
CA ARG A 12 17.71 4.45 -8.25
C ARG A 12 17.81 5.76 -7.47
N LEU A 13 16.85 6.04 -6.57
CA LEU A 13 16.79 7.25 -5.74
C LEU A 13 16.85 8.53 -6.58
N GLN A 14 16.24 8.50 -7.77
CA GLN A 14 16.20 9.66 -8.65
C GLN A 14 15.48 10.80 -7.94
N THR A 15 16.12 11.97 -7.86
CA THR A 15 15.61 13.23 -7.26
C THR A 15 15.17 13.18 -5.78
N ILE A 16 15.16 12.00 -5.14
CA ILE A 16 14.69 11.78 -3.76
C ILE A 16 15.78 11.39 -2.77
N ARG A 17 17.04 11.22 -3.23
CA ARG A 17 18.16 10.72 -2.41
C ARG A 17 18.33 11.47 -1.07
N ASP A 18 18.23 12.80 -1.10
CA ASP A 18 18.36 13.68 0.07
C ASP A 18 17.37 13.35 1.19
N GLN A 19 16.14 12.96 0.83
CA GLN A 19 15.16 12.50 1.81
C GLN A 19 15.39 11.02 2.13
N ALA A 20 15.66 10.19 1.11
CA ALA A 20 15.76 8.74 1.23
C ALA A 20 16.89 8.26 2.16
N ASP A 21 17.98 9.00 2.26
CA ASP A 21 19.12 8.65 3.11
C ASP A 21 18.82 8.81 4.62
N GLN A 22 17.69 9.42 4.98
CA GLN A 22 17.19 9.52 6.36
C GLN A 22 16.27 8.35 6.75
N PHE A 23 15.97 7.43 5.84
CA PHE A 23 15.09 6.29 6.08
C PHE A 23 15.87 4.97 6.08
N VAL A 24 15.38 4.01 6.89
CA VAL A 24 15.65 2.60 6.66
C VAL A 24 14.78 2.14 5.50
N ARG A 25 15.40 1.62 4.43
CA ARG A 25 14.72 1.29 3.18
C ARG A 25 14.62 -0.22 3.00
N VAL A 26 13.43 -0.73 2.78
CA VAL A 26 13.14 -2.14 2.54
C VAL A 26 12.30 -2.27 1.28
N ARG A 27 12.66 -3.20 0.40
CA ARG A 27 11.88 -3.52 -0.81
C ARG A 27 11.32 -4.93 -0.70
N LEU A 28 9.99 -5.03 -0.64
CA LEU A 28 9.26 -6.29 -0.60
C LEU A 28 8.73 -6.57 -2.00
N THR A 29 9.22 -7.65 -2.63
CA THR A 29 8.80 -8.09 -3.97
C THR A 29 7.76 -9.21 -3.92
N ARG A 30 7.35 -9.58 -2.70
CA ARG A 30 6.58 -10.77 -2.37
C ARG A 30 5.64 -10.44 -1.22
N ILE A 31 4.37 -10.78 -1.36
CA ILE A 31 3.30 -10.45 -0.40
C ILE A 31 2.78 -11.67 0.35
N GLU A 32 3.21 -12.89 -0.01
CA GLU A 32 2.46 -14.11 0.37
C GLU A 32 2.44 -14.39 1.87
N ASN A 33 3.43 -13.87 2.60
CA ASN A 33 3.58 -14.02 4.04
C ASN A 33 3.49 -12.67 4.78
N LEU A 34 3.13 -11.59 4.09
CA LEU A 34 2.95 -10.30 4.75
C LEU A 34 1.65 -10.31 5.56
N ASP A 35 1.68 -9.65 6.70
CA ASP A 35 0.48 -9.43 7.50
C ASP A 35 -0.41 -8.40 6.80
N LEU A 36 -1.56 -8.87 6.32
CA LEU A 36 -2.55 -8.05 5.61
C LEU A 36 -3.26 -7.05 6.53
N ASN A 37 -3.19 -7.24 7.85
CA ASN A 37 -3.72 -6.27 8.82
C ASN A 37 -2.78 -5.06 8.99
N LEU A 38 -1.48 -5.28 8.79
CA LEU A 38 -0.48 -4.21 8.83
C LEU A 38 -0.37 -3.52 7.45
N PHE A 39 -0.21 -4.32 6.39
CA PHE A 39 -0.06 -3.85 5.03
C PHE A 39 -1.41 -3.80 4.30
N GLU A 40 -2.33 -2.99 4.81
CA GLU A 40 -3.60 -2.73 4.14
C GLU A 40 -3.45 -1.63 3.07
N PHE A 41 -3.82 -1.93 1.83
CA PHE A 41 -3.86 -0.99 0.71
C PHE A 41 -4.78 -1.51 -0.40
N ASP A 42 -4.96 -0.72 -1.47
CA ASP A 42 -5.56 -1.25 -2.69
C ASP A 42 -4.60 -2.25 -3.35
N TYR A 43 -4.88 -3.54 -3.19
CA TYR A 43 -4.01 -4.60 -3.69
C TYR A 43 -3.95 -4.72 -5.23
N ASP A 44 -4.74 -3.95 -5.98
CA ASP A 44 -4.69 -3.89 -7.45
C ASP A 44 -3.73 -2.79 -7.96
N LEU A 45 -2.89 -2.23 -7.09
CA LEU A 45 -1.85 -1.27 -7.43
C LEU A 45 -0.56 -1.95 -7.94
N THR A 46 0.19 -1.21 -8.76
CA THR A 46 1.51 -1.59 -9.28
C THR A 46 2.60 -1.48 -8.21
N MET A 47 2.48 -0.48 -7.33
CA MET A 47 3.40 -0.24 -6.24
C MET A 47 2.69 0.47 -5.09
N MET A 48 3.08 0.13 -3.86
CA MET A 48 2.68 0.84 -2.65
C MET A 48 3.89 1.01 -1.74
N ILE A 49 4.07 2.21 -1.19
CA ILE A 49 5.15 2.55 -0.26
C ILE A 49 4.53 2.86 1.10
N PHE A 50 5.04 2.22 2.14
CA PHE A 50 4.64 2.46 3.53
C PHE A 50 5.74 3.24 4.26
N PHE A 51 5.33 4.21 5.05
CA PHE A 51 6.18 4.93 5.99
C PHE A 51 5.76 4.54 7.41
N MET A 52 6.66 3.93 8.17
CA MET A 52 6.36 3.38 9.50
C MET A 52 7.55 3.48 10.44
N ASP A 53 7.30 3.43 11.76
CA ASP A 53 8.35 3.30 12.78
C ASP A 53 8.64 1.83 13.14
N ALA A 54 9.52 1.63 14.12
CA ALA A 54 9.93 0.31 14.60
C ALA A 54 8.84 -0.44 15.37
N ASP A 55 7.80 0.25 15.85
CA ASP A 55 6.64 -0.32 16.53
C ASP A 55 5.48 -0.61 15.56
N GLU A 56 5.77 -0.52 14.26
CA GLU A 56 4.85 -0.72 13.15
C GLU A 56 3.69 0.29 13.11
N ASN A 57 3.87 1.48 13.69
CA ASN A 57 2.92 2.56 13.50
C ASN A 57 3.13 3.17 12.11
N VAL A 58 2.05 3.24 11.32
CA VAL A 58 2.11 3.75 9.95
C VAL A 58 1.86 5.25 9.93
N TYR A 59 2.84 6.04 9.52
CA TYR A 59 2.70 7.48 9.28
C TYR A 59 1.90 7.77 8.02
N SER A 60 2.21 7.07 6.92
CA SER A 60 1.60 7.32 5.62
C SER A 60 1.74 6.12 4.69
N ARG A 61 0.86 6.07 3.69
CA ARG A 61 0.86 5.14 2.56
C ARG A 61 0.92 5.98 1.28
N TYR A 62 1.89 5.72 0.41
CA TYR A 62 2.06 6.43 -0.84
C TYR A 62 1.90 5.48 -2.03
N GLY A 63 0.91 5.77 -2.86
CA GLY A 63 0.57 5.01 -4.04
C GLY A 63 -0.89 5.20 -4.40
N GLY A 64 -1.25 4.92 -5.65
CA GLY A 64 -2.62 5.06 -6.12
C GLY A 64 -2.69 4.81 -7.60
N ARG A 65 -3.91 4.56 -8.08
CA ARG A 65 -4.24 4.42 -9.50
C ARG A 65 -5.46 5.25 -9.83
N ASP A 66 -5.65 5.56 -11.10
CA ASP A 66 -6.93 6.04 -11.61
C ASP A 66 -7.54 5.02 -12.59
N SER A 67 -8.62 5.38 -13.27
CA SER A 67 -9.25 4.52 -14.27
C SER A 67 -8.46 4.38 -15.58
N LYS A 68 -7.44 5.23 -15.80
CA LYS A 68 -6.69 5.33 -17.05
C LYS A 68 -5.36 4.57 -16.98
N ASP A 69 -4.57 4.77 -15.91
CA ASP A 69 -3.26 4.15 -15.73
C ASP A 69 -3.05 3.82 -14.23
N ALA A 70 -2.32 2.73 -13.98
CA ALA A 70 -1.97 2.30 -12.64
C ALA A 70 -0.94 3.23 -11.97
N ASP A 71 -0.18 4.00 -12.74
CA ASP A 71 0.88 4.88 -12.22
C ASP A 71 0.49 6.38 -12.23
N ASN A 72 -0.68 6.75 -12.74
CA ASN A 72 -1.09 8.16 -12.92
C ASN A 72 -1.15 8.98 -11.64
N ARG A 73 -1.21 8.34 -10.47
CA ARG A 73 -1.22 9.01 -9.16
C ARG A 73 0.13 8.92 -8.44
N GLN A 74 1.19 8.64 -9.18
CA GLN A 74 2.52 8.48 -8.64
C GLN A 74 3.51 9.41 -9.35
N SER A 75 4.29 10.15 -8.56
CA SER A 75 5.40 10.97 -9.06
C SER A 75 6.52 11.03 -8.03
N LEU A 76 7.76 11.24 -8.50
CA LEU A 76 8.89 11.41 -7.59
C LEU A 76 8.75 12.68 -6.73
N ALA A 77 8.11 13.72 -7.25
CA ALA A 77 7.84 14.95 -6.51
C ALA A 77 6.85 14.71 -5.37
N GLY A 78 5.74 14.01 -5.63
CA GLY A 78 4.76 13.63 -4.62
C GLY A 78 5.33 12.68 -3.57
N LEU A 79 6.14 11.70 -3.99
CA LEU A 79 6.86 10.83 -3.07
C LEU A 79 7.80 11.64 -2.17
N LYS A 80 8.62 12.53 -2.75
CA LYS A 80 9.53 13.40 -2.00
C LYS A 80 8.80 14.33 -1.03
N TYR A 81 7.65 14.87 -1.46
CA TYR A 81 6.79 15.67 -0.59
C TYR A 81 6.31 14.85 0.62
N THR A 82 5.83 13.63 0.37
CA THR A 82 5.36 12.71 1.41
C THR A 82 6.50 12.35 2.36
N MET A 83 7.69 12.02 1.85
CA MET A 83 8.88 11.71 2.66
C MET A 83 9.23 12.85 3.60
N ARG A 84 9.24 14.09 3.11
CA ARG A 84 9.50 15.28 3.95
C ARG A 84 8.44 15.42 5.04
N SER A 85 7.16 15.26 4.69
CA SER A 85 6.04 15.38 5.64
C SER A 85 6.10 14.31 6.72
N VAL A 86 6.52 13.09 6.37
CA VAL A 86 6.74 11.99 7.31
C VAL A 86 7.90 12.29 8.25
N LEU A 87 9.04 12.77 7.73
CA LEU A 87 10.20 13.14 8.57
C LEU A 87 9.84 14.27 9.55
N GLU A 88 9.05 15.25 9.10
CA GLU A 88 8.53 16.31 9.96
C GLU A 88 7.64 15.72 11.07
N MET A 89 6.67 14.86 10.73
CA MET A 89 5.80 14.21 11.71
C MET A 89 6.61 13.34 12.70
N HIS A 90 7.61 12.62 12.22
CA HIS A 90 8.47 11.78 13.05
C HIS A 90 9.25 12.59 14.09
N GLY A 91 9.64 13.82 13.76
CA GLY A 91 10.34 14.74 14.66
C GLY A 91 9.46 15.42 15.73
N ARG A 92 8.12 15.29 15.65
CA ARG A 92 7.20 15.89 16.63
C ARG A 92 7.10 15.05 17.91
N ASP A 93 6.83 15.73 19.02
CA ASP A 93 6.51 15.08 20.30
C ASP A 93 5.19 14.30 20.20
N GLN A 94 4.15 14.97 19.69
CA GLN A 94 2.87 14.35 19.38
C GLN A 94 2.87 13.88 17.92
N LYS A 95 2.96 12.55 17.76
CA LYS A 95 2.93 11.88 16.45
C LYS A 95 1.51 11.44 16.13
N GLU A 96 1.15 11.50 14.86
CA GLU A 96 -0.11 11.00 14.33
C GLU A 96 0.16 9.80 13.42
N PHE A 97 -0.66 8.76 13.57
CA PHE A 97 -0.54 7.51 12.86
C PHE A 97 -1.88 7.11 12.25
N ALA A 98 -1.82 6.33 11.18
CA ALA A 98 -2.99 5.61 10.71
C ALA A 98 -3.47 4.63 11.80
N PRO A 99 -4.78 4.36 11.89
CA PRO A 99 -5.31 3.35 12.79
C PRO A 99 -4.60 2.00 12.59
N LYS A 100 -4.11 1.42 13.68
CA LYS A 100 -3.46 0.11 13.70
C LYS A 100 -4.50 -0.96 14.08
N SER A 101 -4.59 -2.04 13.29
CA SER A 101 -5.33 -3.23 13.72
C SER A 101 -4.49 -4.04 14.70
N TYR A 102 -5.12 -4.55 15.75
CA TYR A 102 -4.52 -5.47 16.73
C TYR A 102 -5.03 -6.91 16.54
N ASP A 103 -5.70 -7.17 15.41
CA ASP A 103 -6.13 -8.52 15.06
C ASP A 103 -4.92 -9.42 14.83
N ARG A 104 -5.13 -10.72 14.99
CA ARG A 104 -4.09 -11.72 14.70
C ARG A 104 -3.61 -11.56 13.26
N ALA A 105 -2.28 -11.45 13.10
CA ALA A 105 -1.64 -11.39 11.81
C ALA A 105 -2.19 -12.44 10.83
N MET A 106 -2.52 -12.00 9.63
CA MET A 106 -3.19 -12.82 8.62
C MET A 106 -2.50 -12.63 7.28
N SER A 107 -2.02 -13.74 6.71
CA SER A 107 -1.42 -13.73 5.38
C SER A 107 -2.38 -14.20 4.30
N VAL A 108 -2.05 -13.93 3.03
CA VAL A 108 -2.80 -14.46 1.88
C VAL A 108 -2.83 -15.99 1.91
N ARG A 109 -1.76 -16.64 2.39
CA ARG A 109 -1.69 -18.10 2.50
C ARG A 109 -2.70 -18.66 3.51
N ASP A 110 -2.92 -17.94 4.61
CA ASP A 110 -3.92 -18.33 5.62
C ASP A 110 -5.34 -18.26 5.04
N LEU A 111 -5.60 -17.25 4.19
CA LEU A 111 -6.89 -17.04 3.53
C LEU A 111 -7.17 -18.06 2.41
N ALA A 112 -6.18 -18.32 1.55
CA ALA A 112 -6.33 -19.18 0.37
C ALA A 112 -6.61 -20.66 0.70
N GLY A 113 -6.37 -21.06 1.96
CA GLY A 113 -6.24 -22.46 2.33
C GLY A 113 -4.93 -23.01 1.77
N SER A 114 -4.22 -23.80 2.57
CA SER A 114 -2.86 -24.31 2.31
C SER A 114 -2.65 -25.09 0.99
N THR A 115 -3.68 -25.25 0.15
CA THR A 115 -3.69 -26.19 -0.98
C THR A 115 -3.85 -25.57 -2.37
N ARG A 116 -4.07 -24.25 -2.53
CA ARG A 116 -4.38 -23.67 -3.86
C ARG A 116 -3.28 -22.87 -4.58
N SER A 117 -2.11 -22.63 -3.99
CA SER A 117 -1.03 -21.95 -4.70
C SER A 117 0.29 -22.71 -4.55
N ARG A 118 0.60 -23.55 -5.55
CA ARG A 118 1.96 -24.06 -5.78
C ARG A 118 2.84 -23.03 -6.52
N GLY A 119 2.40 -21.77 -6.61
CA GLY A 119 3.07 -20.67 -7.31
C GLY A 119 3.09 -19.37 -6.50
N CYS A 120 3.98 -18.44 -6.87
CA CYS A 120 4.10 -17.12 -6.23
C CYS A 120 2.75 -16.38 -6.30
N MET A 121 2.32 -15.76 -5.20
CA MET A 121 1.10 -14.93 -5.19
C MET A 121 1.48 -13.46 -5.33
N HIS A 122 0.79 -12.78 -6.24
CA HIS A 122 0.93 -11.34 -6.47
C HIS A 122 -0.15 -10.57 -5.69
N CYS A 123 0.04 -9.27 -5.46
CA CYS A 123 -0.89 -8.42 -4.69
C CYS A 123 -2.33 -8.50 -5.22
N HIS A 124 -2.56 -8.45 -6.53
CA HIS A 124 -3.93 -8.52 -7.08
C HIS A 124 -4.68 -9.84 -6.76
N HIS A 125 -3.97 -10.92 -6.37
CA HIS A 125 -4.63 -12.16 -5.91
C HIS A 125 -5.17 -12.07 -4.48
N VAL A 126 -4.75 -11.07 -3.69
CA VAL A 126 -5.14 -10.91 -2.28
C VAL A 126 -6.66 -10.73 -2.18
N ARG A 127 -7.25 -9.85 -3.00
CA ARG A 127 -8.70 -9.62 -3.02
C ARG A 127 -9.47 -10.89 -3.37
N GLU A 128 -8.98 -11.68 -4.31
CA GLU A 128 -9.59 -12.97 -4.67
C GLU A 128 -9.51 -14.00 -3.54
N ALA A 129 -8.38 -14.05 -2.82
CA ALA A 129 -8.19 -14.93 -1.66
C ALA A 129 -9.13 -14.54 -0.50
N ILE A 130 -9.20 -13.24 -0.17
CA ILE A 130 -10.16 -12.71 0.81
C ILE A 130 -11.58 -13.12 0.41
N ASN A 131 -11.93 -12.87 -0.86
CA ASN A 131 -13.26 -13.14 -1.36
C ASN A 131 -13.63 -14.63 -1.29
N SER A 132 -12.71 -15.50 -1.69
CA SER A 132 -12.88 -16.94 -1.62
C SER A 132 -13.04 -17.43 -0.19
N ASN A 133 -12.29 -16.85 0.76
CA ASN A 133 -12.42 -17.15 2.18
C ASN A 133 -13.77 -16.73 2.75
N LEU A 134 -14.26 -15.54 2.41
CA LEU A 134 -15.59 -15.06 2.83
C LEU A 134 -16.72 -15.97 2.32
N ARG A 135 -16.63 -16.46 1.08
CA ARG A 135 -17.59 -17.45 0.55
C ARG A 135 -17.52 -18.78 1.30
N ARG A 136 -16.32 -19.29 1.55
CA ARG A 136 -16.10 -20.57 2.24
C ARG A 136 -16.57 -20.55 3.69
N THR A 137 -16.56 -19.38 4.33
CA THR A 137 -16.95 -19.19 5.73
C THR A 137 -18.38 -18.67 5.90
N ASP A 138 -19.16 -18.61 4.83
CA ASP A 138 -20.54 -18.08 4.80
C ASP A 138 -20.66 -16.64 5.35
N GLN A 139 -19.60 -15.84 5.18
CA GLN A 139 -19.55 -14.42 5.55
C GLN A 139 -19.63 -13.51 4.31
N TRP A 140 -20.10 -14.05 3.17
CA TRP A 140 -20.20 -13.31 1.91
C TRP A 140 -21.42 -12.40 1.91
N THR A 141 -21.28 -11.19 2.47
CA THR A 141 -22.32 -10.17 2.48
C THR A 141 -22.01 -9.00 1.55
N ARG A 142 -23.04 -8.23 1.17
CA ARG A 142 -22.90 -7.06 0.29
C ARG A 142 -21.94 -6.01 0.86
N ASP A 143 -21.98 -5.79 2.17
CA ASP A 143 -21.16 -4.77 2.84
C ASP A 143 -19.67 -5.12 2.79
N ARG A 144 -19.32 -6.40 2.69
CA ARG A 144 -17.92 -6.86 2.56
C ARG A 144 -17.32 -6.60 1.18
N PHE A 145 -18.12 -6.16 0.19
CA PHE A 145 -17.65 -5.80 -1.15
C PHE A 145 -17.49 -4.29 -1.34
N TRP A 146 -17.74 -3.47 -0.30
CA TRP A 146 -17.64 -2.02 -0.43
C TRP A 146 -16.25 -1.60 -0.95
N ARG A 147 -16.23 -0.77 -2.00
CA ARG A 147 -15.02 -0.14 -2.52
C ARG A 147 -15.20 1.36 -2.42
N TYR A 148 -14.19 2.04 -1.93
CA TYR A 148 -14.18 3.48 -1.94
C TYR A 148 -14.28 3.99 -3.39
N PRO A 149 -15.14 4.99 -3.65
CA PRO A 149 -15.18 5.61 -4.97
C PRO A 149 -13.85 6.32 -5.23
N LEU A 150 -13.53 6.55 -6.51
CA LEU A 150 -12.41 7.44 -6.84
C LEU A 150 -12.68 8.84 -6.24
N PRO A 151 -11.66 9.54 -5.71
CA PRO A 151 -11.83 10.87 -5.11
C PRO A 151 -12.64 11.84 -5.98
N GLU A 152 -12.45 11.78 -7.30
CA GLU A 152 -13.10 12.65 -8.27
C GLU A 152 -14.63 12.44 -8.31
N ASN A 153 -15.11 11.24 -7.99
CA ASN A 153 -16.55 10.93 -7.91
C ASN A 153 -17.25 11.67 -6.76
N ILE A 154 -16.48 12.17 -5.78
CA ILE A 154 -16.98 12.93 -4.63
C ILE A 154 -16.45 14.37 -4.61
N GLY A 155 -15.92 14.86 -5.74
CA GLY A 155 -15.46 16.24 -5.90
C GLY A 155 -14.08 16.54 -5.31
N ILE A 156 -13.27 15.50 -5.04
CA ILE A 156 -11.89 15.64 -4.56
C ILE A 156 -10.93 15.40 -5.72
N THR A 157 -9.97 16.31 -5.90
CA THR A 157 -8.90 16.18 -6.89
C THR A 157 -7.57 16.04 -6.18
N LEU A 158 -6.76 15.07 -6.60
CA LEU A 158 -5.42 14.87 -6.08
C LEU A 158 -4.42 15.79 -6.79
N ASP A 159 -3.59 16.50 -6.01
CA ASP A 159 -2.37 17.12 -6.52
C ASP A 159 -1.23 16.10 -6.42
N VAL A 160 -0.95 15.43 -7.54
CA VAL A 160 -0.02 14.28 -7.60
C VAL A 160 1.39 14.63 -7.10
N ASP A 161 1.82 15.88 -7.24
CA ASP A 161 3.16 16.33 -6.83
C ASP A 161 3.22 16.81 -5.37
N ARG A 162 2.09 16.81 -4.66
CA ARG A 162 1.99 17.21 -3.24
C ARG A 162 1.58 16.08 -2.30
N GLY A 163 1.75 14.83 -2.71
CA GLY A 163 1.49 13.66 -1.88
C GLY A 163 0.02 13.29 -1.85
#